data_AF-A0A914XLT2-F1
#
_entry.id   AF-A0A914XLT2-F1
#
_cell.length_a   1.000
_cell.length_b   1.000
_cell.length_c   1.000
_cell.angle_alpha   90.00
_cell.angle_beta   90.00
_cell.angle_gamma   90.00
#
_symmetry.space_group_name_H-M   'P 1'
#
loop_
_entity.id
_entity.type
_entity.pdbx_description
1 polymer ?
#
loop_
_entity_poly.entity_id
_entity_poly.type
_entity_poly.pdbx_seq_one_letter_code
_entity_poly.pdbx_strand_id
1 'polypeptide(L)'
;MYNYQELRDLVNHAGFKLRKKFDLAMNRLMPNFWVPLYGMVTFSRIPYHQVIIDKKWQDKVISHTVNTVKVCGLLAIGFYAVCKLKEANKLPTVRLEWP
;
A
#
# COMPACT_ATOMS: atom_id res chain seq x y z
N MET A 1 -13.25 8.68 -19.48
CA MET A 1 -14.26 8.91 -18.40
C MET A 1 -13.71 8.73 -16.97
N TYR A 2 -12.39 8.60 -16.74
CA TYR A 2 -11.84 8.30 -15.41
C TYR A 2 -12.18 9.36 -14.34
N ASN A 3 -12.02 10.65 -14.66
CA ASN A 3 -12.30 11.74 -13.72
C ASN A 3 -13.77 11.76 -13.23
N TYR A 4 -14.72 11.43 -14.10
CA TYR A 4 -16.13 11.34 -13.71
C TYR A 4 -16.39 10.21 -12.70
N GLN A 5 -15.80 9.03 -12.93
CA GLN A 5 -15.90 7.90 -12.00
C GLN A 5 -15.22 8.21 -10.67
N GLU A 6 -14.10 8.94 -10.72
CA GLU A 6 -13.36 9.39 -9.54
C GLU A 6 -14.22 10.24 -8.62
N LEU A 7 -14.85 11.27 -9.18
CA LEU A 7 -15.66 12.22 -8.42
C LEU A 7 -17.01 11.64 -7.97
N ARG A 8 -17.60 10.72 -8.74
CA ARG A 8 -18.91 10.12 -8.43
C ARG A 8 -18.86 9.17 -7.23
N ASP A 9 -17.81 8.37 -7.12
CA ASP A 9 -17.79 7.21 -6.21
C ASP A 9 -16.48 7.12 -5.41
N LEU A 10 -15.34 7.19 -6.10
CA LEU A 10 -14.03 6.90 -5.49
C LEU A 10 -13.66 7.84 -4.34
N VAL A 11 -14.08 9.12 -4.39
CA VAL A 11 -13.84 10.11 -3.32
C VAL A 11 -14.41 9.69 -1.96
N ASN A 12 -15.46 8.86 -1.93
CA ASN A 12 -16.06 8.40 -0.68
C ASN A 12 -15.28 7.26 -0.01
N HIS A 13 -14.43 6.55 -0.75
CA HIS A 13 -13.66 5.43 -0.20
C HIS A 13 -12.43 5.88 0.60
N ALA A 14 -12.24 5.28 1.77
CA ALA A 14 -11.09 5.57 2.64
C ALA A 14 -9.74 5.24 1.98
N GLY A 15 -9.66 4.14 1.21
CA GLY A 15 -8.45 3.76 0.49
C GLY A 15 -8.04 4.79 -0.56
N PHE A 16 -9.00 5.42 -1.23
CA PHE A 16 -8.74 6.49 -2.19
C PHE A 16 -8.19 7.75 -1.49
N LYS A 17 -8.75 8.13 -0.33
CA LYS A 17 -8.22 9.24 0.48
C LYS A 17 -6.79 8.98 0.95
N LEU A 18 -6.48 7.75 1.38
CA LEU A 18 -5.14 7.35 1.79
C LEU A 18 -4.15 7.46 0.61
N ARG A 19 -4.53 6.95 -0.56
CA ARG A 19 -3.74 7.07 -1.80
C ARG A 19 -3.43 8.53 -2.14
N LYS A 20 -4.43 9.42 -2.09
CA LYS A 20 -4.22 10.86 -2.34
C LYS A 20 -3.30 11.52 -1.31
N LYS A 21 -3.42 11.16 -0.03
CA LYS A 21 -2.50 11.65 1.01
C LYS A 21 -1.06 11.18 0.77
N PHE A 22 -0.88 9.93 0.34
CA PHE A 22 0.43 9.41 -0.05
C PHE A 22 1.00 10.16 -1.25
N ASP A 23 0.20 10.38 -2.30
CA ASP A 23 0.64 11.14 -3.49
C ASP A 23 1.05 12.57 -3.13
N LEU A 24 0.30 13.23 -2.26
CA LEU A 24 0.64 14.56 -1.75
C LEU A 24 1.92 14.55 -0.91
N ALA A 25 2.12 13.54 -0.08
CA ALA A 25 3.34 13.39 0.73
C ALA A 25 4.57 13.14 -0.17
N MET A 26 4.46 12.26 -1.16
CA MET A 26 5.52 11.99 -2.13
C MET A 26 5.84 13.22 -2.97
N ASN A 27 4.83 13.95 -3.44
CA ASN A 27 5.02 15.20 -4.15
C ASN A 27 5.70 16.27 -3.29
N ARG A 28 5.42 16.31 -1.97
CA ARG A 28 6.09 17.22 -1.05
C ARG A 28 7.56 16.86 -0.84
N LEU A 29 7.88 15.57 -0.77
CA LEU A 29 9.25 15.10 -0.58
C LEU A 29 10.08 15.18 -1.87
N MET A 30 9.48 14.85 -3.02
CA MET A 30 10.14 14.77 -4.31
C MET A 30 9.22 15.31 -5.44
N PRO A 31 9.05 16.64 -5.52
CA PRO A 31 8.11 17.26 -6.46
C PRO A 31 8.47 17.03 -7.93
N ASN A 32 9.76 16.85 -8.24
CA ASN A 32 10.20 16.60 -9.61
C ASN A 32 9.99 15.15 -10.08
N PHE A 33 9.79 14.22 -9.13
CA PHE A 33 9.70 12.79 -9.43
C PHE A 33 8.28 12.24 -9.28
N TRP A 34 7.50 12.76 -8.33
CA TRP A 34 6.15 12.27 -8.05
C TRP A 34 5.10 13.37 -8.14
N VAL A 35 4.71 13.72 -9.37
CA VAL A 35 3.64 14.70 -9.61
C VAL A 35 2.29 13.99 -9.65
N PRO A 36 1.27 14.44 -8.89
CA PRO A 36 -0.07 13.87 -8.95
C PRO A 36 -0.74 14.13 -10.30
N LEU A 37 -1.61 13.22 -10.74
CA LEU A 37 -2.32 13.29 -12.04
C LEU A 37 -2.96 14.67 -12.31
N TYR A 38 -3.66 15.22 -11.34
CA TYR A 38 -4.31 16.52 -11.46
C TYR A 38 -3.28 17.64 -11.72
N GLY A 39 -2.14 17.61 -11.01
CA GLY A 39 -1.08 18.58 -11.20
C GLY A 39 -0.45 18.50 -12.59
N MET A 40 -0.23 17.28 -13.09
CA MET A 40 0.29 17.06 -14.43
C MET A 40 -0.65 17.59 -15.52
N VAL A 41 -1.96 17.39 -15.38
CA VAL A 41 -2.93 17.84 -16.41
C VAL A 41 -3.20 19.34 -16.33
N THR A 42 -3.33 19.90 -15.13
CA THR A 42 -3.84 21.28 -14.96
C THR A 42 -2.74 22.33 -14.98
N PHE A 43 -1.56 22.02 -14.42
CA PHE A 43 -0.50 23.02 -14.22
C PHE A 43 0.74 22.79 -15.08
N SER A 44 0.71 21.80 -15.98
CA SER A 44 1.83 21.51 -16.87
C SER A 44 1.40 21.50 -18.35
N ARG A 45 2.38 21.49 -19.25
CA ARG A 45 2.16 21.33 -20.70
C ARG A 45 2.53 19.94 -21.20
N ILE A 46 2.60 18.96 -20.30
CA ILE A 46 2.92 17.57 -20.66
C ILE A 46 1.82 17.02 -21.57
N PRO A 47 2.17 16.38 -22.71
CA PRO A 47 1.18 15.75 -23.57
C PRO A 47 0.34 14.70 -22.84
N TYR A 48 -0.98 14.66 -23.09
CA TYR A 48 -1.90 13.75 -22.41
C TYR A 48 -1.51 12.26 -22.48
N HIS A 49 -0.95 11.82 -23.61
CA HIS A 49 -0.51 10.44 -23.76
C HIS A 49 0.60 10.10 -22.76
N GLN A 50 1.52 11.03 -22.52
CA GLN A 50 2.61 10.87 -21.56
C GLN A 50 2.07 10.84 -20.13
N VAL A 51 1.15 11.75 -19.79
CA VAL A 51 0.49 11.76 -18.47
C VAL A 51 -0.18 10.42 -18.15
N ILE A 52 -0.80 9.77 -19.14
CA ILE A 52 -1.43 8.45 -18.97
C ILE A 52 -0.36 7.37 -18.72
N ILE A 53 0.78 7.42 -19.42
CA ILE A 53 1.89 6.50 -19.23
C ILE A 53 2.47 6.65 -17.82
N ASP A 54 2.75 7.88 -17.40
CA ASP A 54 3.31 8.19 -16.08
C ASP A 54 2.37 7.75 -14.96
N LYS A 55 1.06 8.01 -15.12
CA LYS A 55 0.02 7.55 -14.18
C LYS A 55 -0.02 6.03 -14.09
N LYS A 56 0.06 5.31 -15.21
CA LYS A 56 0.10 3.83 -15.22
C LYS A 56 1.34 3.30 -14.50
N TRP A 57 2.49 3.94 -14.69
CA TRP A 57 3.72 3.61 -13.99
C TRP A 57 3.56 3.83 -12.48
N GLN A 58 3.03 4.98 -12.05
CA GLN A 58 2.76 5.28 -10.64
C GLN A 58 1.81 4.24 -10.01
N ASP A 59 0.74 3.84 -10.69
CA ASP A 59 -0.19 2.82 -10.20
C ASP A 59 0.44 1.44 -10.09
N LYS A 60 1.33 1.09 -11.03
CA LYS A 60 2.09 -0.16 -10.98
C LYS A 60 3.03 -0.18 -9.77
N VAL A 61 3.74 0.91 -9.51
CA VAL A 61 4.61 1.02 -8.32
C VAL A 61 3.82 0.85 -7.03
N ILE A 62 2.67 1.52 -6.88
CA ILE A 62 1.87 1.37 -5.65
C ILE A 62 1.32 -0.04 -5.48
N SER A 63 0.82 -0.65 -6.55
CA SER A 63 0.26 -2.01 -6.44
C SER A 63 1.34 -3.03 -6.05
N HIS A 64 2.56 -2.92 -6.59
CA HIS A 64 3.69 -3.72 -6.16
C HIS A 64 4.06 -3.46 -4.70
N THR A 65 4.21 -2.19 -4.28
CA THR A 65 4.55 -1.85 -2.89
C THR A 65 3.53 -2.39 -1.90
N VAL A 66 2.23 -2.23 -2.18
CA VAL A 66 1.16 -2.75 -1.34
C VAL A 66 1.20 -4.27 -1.25
N ASN A 67 1.43 -4.96 -2.36
CA ASN A 67 1.53 -6.42 -2.36
C ASN A 67 2.76 -6.91 -1.60
N THR A 68 3.92 -6.27 -1.78
CA THR A 68 5.14 -6.60 -1.03
C THR A 68 4.92 -6.42 0.47
N VAL A 69 4.35 -5.30 0.91
CA VAL A 69 4.05 -5.06 2.34
C VAL A 69 3.11 -6.11 2.91
N LYS A 70 2.07 -6.51 2.16
CA LYS A 70 1.15 -7.58 2.58
C LYS A 70 1.88 -8.91 2.75
N VAL A 71 2.67 -9.32 1.76
CA VAL A 71 3.41 -10.59 1.79
C VAL A 71 4.40 -10.60 2.94
N CYS A 72 5.20 -9.54 3.11
CA CYS A 72 6.14 -9.41 4.21
C CYS A 72 5.42 -9.44 5.58
N GLY A 73 4.28 -8.76 5.70
CA GLY A 73 3.47 -8.78 6.91
C GLY A 73 2.95 -10.18 7.26
N LEU A 74 2.44 -10.92 6.27
CA LEU A 74 1.99 -12.31 6.46
C LEU A 74 3.14 -13.23 6.87
N LEU A 75 4.31 -13.11 6.22
CA LEU A 75 5.49 -13.88 6.57
C LEU A 75 5.98 -13.57 7.99
N ALA A 76 5.97 -12.30 8.40
CA ALA A 76 6.36 -11.89 9.76
C ALA A 76 5.40 -12.44 10.81
N ILE A 77 4.09 -12.39 10.56
CA ILE A 77 3.07 -12.95 11.47
C ILE A 77 3.20 -14.48 11.55
N GLY A 78 3.37 -15.15 10.41
CA GLY A 78 3.57 -16.60 10.36
C GLY A 78 4.84 -17.02 11.11
N PHE A 79 5.94 -16.30 10.90
CA PHE A 79 7.19 -16.52 11.63
C PHE A 79 7.02 -16.34 13.14
N TYR A 80 6.38 -15.25 13.57
CA TYR A 80 6.08 -15.00 14.97
C TYR A 80 5.20 -16.10 15.60
N ALA A 81 4.17 -16.56 14.88
CA ALA A 81 3.30 -17.63 15.34
C ALA A 81 4.05 -18.97 15.50
N VAL A 82 4.91 -19.32 14.54
CA VAL A 82 5.74 -20.54 14.60
C VAL A 82 6.72 -20.47 15.78
N CYS A 83 7.39 -19.34 15.97
CA CYS A 83 8.26 -19.12 17.13
C CYS A 83 7.51 -19.31 18.45
N LYS A 84 6.31 -18.72 18.57
CA LYS A 84 5.48 -18.82 19.77
C LYS A 84 4.98 -20.24 20.04
N LEU A 85 4.59 -20.99 19.00
CA LEU A 85 4.17 -22.38 19.14
C LEU A 85 5.34 -23.29 19.55
N LYS A 86 6.55 -23.04 19.03
CA LYS A 86 7.76 -23.78 19.41
C LYS A 86 8.14 -23.54 20.88
N GLU A 87 7.89 -22.34 21.40
CA GLU A 87 8.08 -22.00 22.80
C GLU A 87 7.04 -22.67 23.70
N ALA A 88 5.76 -22.68 23.29
CA ALA A 88 4.70 -23.39 24.02
C ALA A 88 4.91 -24.92 24.05
N ASN A 89 5.42 -25.52 22.98
CA ASN A 89 5.69 -26.96 22.91
C ASN A 89 6.96 -27.39 23.67
N LYS A 90 7.79 -26.43 24.12
CA LYS A 90 8.98 -26.68 24.95
C LYS A 90 8.67 -26.73 26.45
N LEU A 91 7.45 -26.40 26.87
CA LEU A 91 7.03 -26.57 28.26
C LEU A 91 6.92 -28.09 28.54
N PRO A 92 7.68 -28.63 29.51
CA PRO A 92 7.54 -30.03 29.87
C PRO A 92 6.11 -30.25 30.34
N THR A 93 5.45 -31.28 29.80
CA THR A 93 4.20 -31.80 30.36
C THR A 93 4.49 -32.19 31.80
N VAL A 94 4.24 -31.29 32.75
CA VAL A 94 4.31 -31.59 34.17
C VAL A 94 3.29 -32.69 34.40
N ARG A 95 3.80 -33.91 34.54
CA ARG A 95 3.04 -35.10 34.85
C ARG A 95 2.35 -34.83 36.18
N LEU A 96 1.04 -34.62 36.13
CA LEU A 96 0.18 -34.61 37.29
C LEU A 96 0.14 -36.04 37.83
N GLU A 97 1.09 -36.36 38.70
CA GLU A 97 0.99 -37.51 39.61
C GLU A 97 0.12 -37.05 40.78
N TRP A 98 -1.13 -37.49 40.82
CA TRP A 98 -1.98 -37.37 42.00
C TRP A 98 -1.74 -38.58 42.92
N PRO A 99 -1.74 -38.39 44.26
CA PRO A 99 -1.59 -39.46 45.24
C PRO A 99 -2.77 -40.44 45.25
#